data_AF-A0A2Z5YSE8-F1
#
_entry.id   AF-A0A2Z5YSE8-F1
#
_cell.length_a   1.000
_cell.length_b   1.000
_cell.length_c   1.000
_cell.angle_alpha   90.00
_cell.angle_beta   90.00
_cell.angle_gamma   90.00
#
_symmetry.space_group_name_H-M   'P 1'
#
loop_
_entity.id
_entity.type
_entity.pdbx_description
1 polymer ?
#
loop_
_entity_poly.entity_id
_entity_poly.type
_entity_poly.pdbx_seq_one_letter_code
_entity_poly.pdbx_strand_id
1 'polypeptide(L)'
;MKTITTARIAVPFTALALLLASCGESPAEKQVNEQAEAIDKSYDAQADVVESLAEGAPKAEQQAAEQRADALREKGDEVEDHLKDMADKEL
;
A
#
# COMPACT_ATOMS: atom_id res chain seq x y z
N MET A 1 49.79 27.19 -10.27
CA MET A 1 48.71 27.47 -9.29
C MET A 1 47.48 27.89 -10.07
N LYS A 2 46.47 27.01 -10.19
CA LYS A 2 45.22 27.28 -10.93
C LYS A 2 44.08 27.24 -9.91
N THR A 3 43.46 28.38 -9.71
CA THR A 3 42.31 28.62 -8.84
C THR A 3 41.06 28.06 -9.48
N ILE A 4 40.41 27.08 -8.84
CA ILE A 4 39.07 26.64 -9.20
C ILE A 4 38.10 27.19 -8.14
N THR A 5 37.39 28.23 -8.55
CA THR A 5 36.31 28.89 -7.84
C THR A 5 35.07 27.99 -7.92
N THR A 6 34.72 27.29 -6.84
CA THR A 6 33.48 26.52 -6.74
C THR A 6 32.34 27.45 -6.33
N ALA A 7 31.54 27.87 -7.30
CA ALA A 7 30.31 28.60 -7.10
C ALA A 7 29.28 27.72 -6.37
N ARG A 8 28.93 28.09 -5.14
CA ARG A 8 27.77 27.55 -4.43
C ARG A 8 26.52 28.13 -5.08
N ILE A 9 25.92 27.40 -6.01
CA ILE A 9 24.57 27.68 -6.51
C ILE A 9 23.61 27.24 -5.40
N ALA A 10 23.17 28.21 -4.59
CA ALA A 10 22.02 28.03 -3.70
C ALA A 10 20.77 27.98 -4.58
N VAL A 11 20.23 26.78 -4.78
CA VAL A 11 18.93 26.59 -5.44
C VAL A 11 17.84 26.96 -4.43
N PRO A 12 16.98 27.96 -4.70
CA PRO A 12 15.91 28.33 -3.78
C PRO A 12 14.84 27.24 -3.76
N PHE A 13 14.62 26.66 -2.57
CA PHE A 13 13.68 25.58 -2.25
C PHE A 13 12.19 26.03 -2.27
N THR A 14 11.87 27.11 -2.97
CA THR A 14 10.57 27.82 -2.85
C THR A 14 9.61 27.60 -4.02
N ALA A 15 9.94 26.74 -4.99
CA ALA A 15 9.08 26.47 -6.15
C ALA A 15 8.23 25.20 -6.05
N LEU A 16 8.20 24.50 -4.90
CA LEU A 16 7.43 23.25 -4.75
C LEU A 16 6.01 23.46 -4.19
N ALA A 17 5.58 24.69 -3.94
CA ALA A 17 4.34 24.96 -3.20
C ALA A 17 3.10 25.25 -4.05
N LEU A 18 3.20 25.30 -5.39
CA LEU A 18 2.10 25.80 -6.25
C LEU A 18 1.81 24.96 -7.51
N LEU A 19 2.35 23.74 -7.61
CA LEU A 19 2.05 22.80 -8.70
C LEU A 19 1.11 21.65 -8.29
N LEU A 20 0.64 21.61 -7.04
CA LEU A 20 -0.32 20.62 -6.54
C LEU A 20 -1.78 20.96 -6.89
N ALA A 21 -1.99 21.78 -7.93
CA ALA A 21 -3.30 21.99 -8.54
C ALA A 21 -3.58 20.91 -9.62
N SER A 22 -3.18 19.67 -9.39
CA SER A 22 -3.77 18.54 -10.10
C SER A 22 -5.11 18.23 -9.45
N CYS A 23 -6.21 18.49 -10.16
CA CYS A 23 -7.51 17.90 -9.83
C CYS A 23 -7.37 16.37 -9.76
N GLY A 24 -7.60 15.79 -8.59
CA GLY A 24 -7.52 14.35 -8.31
C GLY A 24 -6.73 14.10 -7.02
N GLU A 25 -7.25 13.20 -6.17
CA GLU A 25 -6.70 12.62 -4.92
C GLU A 25 -5.62 13.43 -4.20
N SER A 26 -5.89 13.83 -2.95
CA SER A 26 -4.88 14.57 -2.17
C SER A 26 -3.62 13.70 -1.96
N PRO A 27 -2.40 14.28 -1.84
CA PRO A 27 -1.19 13.50 -1.55
C PRO A 27 -1.26 12.69 -0.24
N ALA A 28 -2.16 13.06 0.67
CA ALA A 28 -2.43 12.34 1.90
C ALA A 28 -3.35 11.13 1.64
N GLU A 29 -4.43 11.33 0.88
CA GLU A 29 -5.38 10.28 0.47
C GLU A 29 -4.64 9.18 -0.30
N LYS A 30 -3.80 9.57 -1.26
CA LYS A 30 -2.94 8.64 -1.99
C LYS A 30 -2.02 7.81 -1.08
N GLN A 31 -1.44 8.41 -0.03
CA GLN A 31 -0.59 7.68 0.91
C GLN A 31 -1.37 6.69 1.77
N VAL A 32 -2.62 7.01 2.13
CA VAL A 32 -3.48 6.08 2.86
C VAL A 32 -3.90 4.94 1.93
N ASN A 33 -4.27 5.24 0.69
CA ASN A 33 -4.63 4.24 -0.32
C ASN A 33 -3.47 3.27 -0.61
N GLU A 34 -2.25 3.77 -0.79
CA GLU A 34 -1.05 2.92 -0.97
C GLU A 34 -0.75 2.05 0.27
N GLN A 35 -1.00 2.54 1.48
CA GLN A 35 -0.85 1.76 2.70
C GLN A 35 -1.94 0.69 2.85
N ALA A 36 -3.17 1.03 2.50
CA ALA A 36 -4.31 0.13 2.52
C ALA A 36 -4.07 -1.07 1.58
N GLU A 37 -3.65 -0.80 0.33
CA GLU A 37 -3.28 -1.83 -0.64
C GLU A 37 -2.09 -2.68 -0.19
N ALA A 38 -1.10 -2.08 0.49
CA ALA A 38 0.03 -2.84 1.03
C ALA A 38 -0.39 -3.79 2.15
N ILE A 39 -1.39 -3.41 2.96
CA ILE A 39 -1.95 -4.25 4.02
C ILE A 39 -2.77 -5.38 3.42
N ASP A 40 -3.65 -5.09 2.47
CA ASP A 40 -4.44 -6.10 1.76
C ASP A 40 -3.54 -7.16 1.12
N LYS A 41 -2.54 -6.73 0.35
CA LYS A 41 -1.56 -7.62 -0.26
C LYS A 41 -0.80 -8.48 0.76
N SER A 42 -0.63 -7.98 1.99
CA SER A 42 -0.03 -8.77 3.07
C SER A 42 -0.98 -9.85 3.61
N TYR A 43 -2.30 -9.64 3.57
CA TYR A 43 -3.30 -10.66 3.89
C TYR A 43 -3.39 -11.70 2.78
N ASP A 44 -3.39 -11.27 1.51
CA ASP A 44 -3.29 -12.15 0.35
C ASP A 44 -2.07 -13.07 0.42
N ALA A 45 -0.89 -12.52 0.71
CA ALA A 45 0.32 -13.31 0.85
C ALA A 45 0.23 -14.34 2.00
N GLN A 46 -0.48 -14.01 3.09
CA GLN A 46 -0.71 -14.96 4.18
C GLN A 46 -1.70 -16.06 3.77
N ALA A 47 -2.76 -15.70 3.03
CA ALA A 47 -3.72 -16.65 2.47
C ALA A 47 -3.03 -17.65 1.53
N ASP A 48 -2.16 -17.15 0.65
CA ASP A 48 -1.37 -17.97 -0.27
C ASP A 48 -0.43 -18.94 0.46
N VAL A 49 0.19 -18.51 1.57
CA VAL A 49 1.00 -19.39 2.41
C VAL A 49 0.13 -20.49 3.03
N VAL A 50 -1.07 -20.17 3.50
CA VAL A 50 -2.00 -21.16 4.08
C VAL A 50 -2.40 -22.21 3.05
N GLU A 51 -2.75 -21.80 1.82
CA GLU A 51 -3.09 -22.71 0.73
C GLU A 51 -1.87 -23.55 0.32
N SER A 52 -0.72 -22.92 0.15
CA SER A 52 0.54 -23.59 -0.23
C SER A 52 0.96 -24.66 0.78
N LEU A 53 0.77 -24.40 2.09
CA LEU A 53 1.08 -25.38 3.14
C LEU A 53 0.11 -26.57 3.15
N ALA A 54 -1.08 -26.41 2.61
CA ALA A 54 -2.08 -27.46 2.50
C ALA A 54 -2.00 -28.24 1.18
N GLU A 55 -1.14 -27.82 0.23
CA GLU A 55 -0.91 -28.56 -1.00
C GLU A 55 -0.48 -30.00 -0.71
N GLY A 56 -1.19 -30.95 -1.31
CA GLY A 56 -0.94 -32.38 -1.11
C GLY A 56 -1.53 -32.99 0.17
N ALA A 57 -2.18 -32.20 1.03
CA ALA A 57 -2.95 -32.73 2.16
C ALA A 57 -4.23 -33.47 1.68
N PRO A 58 -4.83 -34.34 2.51
CA PRO A 58 -6.21 -34.80 2.33
C PRO A 58 -7.22 -33.69 1.99
N LYS A 59 -8.22 -34.00 1.16
CA LYS A 59 -9.21 -33.02 0.68
C LYS A 59 -9.91 -32.21 1.78
N ALA A 60 -10.25 -32.85 2.90
CA ALA A 60 -10.93 -32.16 4.00
C ALA A 60 -10.04 -31.08 4.63
N GLU A 61 -8.72 -31.29 4.64
CA GLU A 61 -7.73 -30.35 5.17
C GLU A 61 -7.44 -29.24 4.16
N GLN A 62 -7.41 -29.56 2.86
CA GLN A 62 -7.37 -28.55 1.79
C GLN A 62 -8.57 -27.60 1.87
N GLN A 63 -9.79 -28.12 2.01
CA GLN A 63 -11.00 -27.29 2.16
C GLN A 63 -10.95 -26.41 3.42
N ALA A 64 -10.42 -26.93 4.52
CA ALA A 64 -10.25 -26.14 5.73
C ALA A 64 -9.14 -25.07 5.59
N ALA A 65 -8.16 -25.27 4.71
CA ALA A 65 -7.15 -24.28 4.39
C ALA A 65 -7.71 -23.20 3.46
N GLU A 66 -8.42 -23.58 2.41
CA GLU A 66 -9.17 -22.66 1.51
C GLU A 66 -10.08 -21.73 2.32
N GLN A 67 -10.90 -22.27 3.23
CA GLN A 67 -11.77 -21.43 4.07
C GLN A 67 -11.01 -20.44 4.97
N ARG A 68 -9.81 -20.80 5.43
CA ARG A 68 -8.98 -19.89 6.23
C ARG A 68 -8.29 -18.84 5.36
N ALA A 69 -7.87 -19.22 4.17
CA ALA A 69 -7.29 -18.32 3.18
C ALA A 69 -8.34 -17.29 2.73
N ASP A 70 -9.56 -17.73 2.39
CA ASP A 70 -10.67 -16.85 2.06
C ASP A 70 -10.99 -15.87 3.19
N ALA A 71 -11.03 -16.33 4.44
CA ALA A 71 -11.25 -15.45 5.60
C ALA A 71 -10.10 -14.45 5.82
N LEU A 72 -8.88 -14.76 5.40
CA LEU A 72 -7.76 -13.82 5.43
C LEU A 72 -7.91 -12.76 4.34
N ARG A 73 -8.30 -13.16 3.12
CA ARG A 73 -8.53 -12.23 2.00
C ARG A 73 -9.69 -11.28 2.31
N GLU A 74 -10.82 -11.80 2.77
CA GLU A 74 -11.97 -10.97 3.18
C GLU A 74 -11.61 -9.96 4.28
N LYS A 75 -10.74 -10.34 5.22
CA LYS A 75 -10.23 -9.42 6.24
C LYS A 75 -9.27 -8.37 5.67
N GLY A 76 -8.49 -8.72 4.65
CA GLY A 76 -7.66 -7.78 3.89
C GLY A 76 -8.52 -6.72 3.23
N ASP A 77 -9.51 -7.17 2.45
CA ASP A 77 -10.51 -6.33 1.78
C ASP A 77 -11.23 -5.40 2.77
N GLU A 78 -11.74 -5.92 3.89
CA GLU A 78 -12.43 -5.11 4.91
C GLU A 78 -11.53 -4.00 5.49
N VAL A 79 -10.25 -4.30 5.71
CA VAL A 79 -9.30 -3.32 6.25
C VAL A 79 -8.92 -2.30 5.19
N GLU A 80 -8.71 -2.73 3.94
CA GLU A 80 -8.45 -1.83 2.82
C GLU A 80 -9.61 -0.86 2.61
N ASP A 81 -10.83 -1.39 2.50
CA ASP A 81 -12.05 -0.61 2.31
C ASP A 81 -12.25 0.38 3.46
N HIS A 82 -12.04 -0.04 4.71
CA HIS A 82 -12.15 0.85 5.86
C HIS A 82 -11.11 1.98 5.83
N LEU A 83 -9.87 1.70 5.43
CA LEU A 83 -8.83 2.72 5.33
C LEU A 83 -9.09 3.70 4.18
N LYS A 84 -9.52 3.20 3.02
CA LYS A 84 -9.89 4.01 1.85
C LYS A 84 -11.12 4.88 2.16
N ASP A 85 -12.15 4.32 2.79
CA ASP A 85 -13.35 5.07 3.19
C ASP A 85 -13.04 6.16 4.23
N MET A 86 -12.12 5.91 5.17
CA MET A 86 -11.64 6.97 6.08
C MET A 86 -10.87 8.06 5.33
N ALA A 87 -10.03 7.69 4.36
CA ALA A 87 -9.28 8.65 3.55
C ALA A 87 -10.24 9.54 2.74
N ASP A 88 -11.22 8.95 2.06
CA ASP A 88 -12.20 9.64 1.23
C ASP A 88 -13.12 10.57 2.05
N LYS A 89 -13.40 10.22 3.32
CA LYS A 89 -14.30 10.99 4.19
C LYS A 89 -13.60 12.09 4.99
N GLU A 90 -12.33 11.93 5.31
CA GLU A 90 -11.60 12.84 6.22
C GLU A 90 -10.56 13.74 5.54
N LEU A 91 -10.23 13.53 4.25
CA LEU A 91 -9.23 14.31 3.50
C LEU A 91 -9.82 15.07 2.30
#